data_AF-A0A7S1K6J0-F1
#
_entry.id   AF-A0A7S1K6J0-F1
#
_cell.length_a   1.000
_cell.length_b   1.000
_cell.length_c   1.000
_cell.angle_alpha   90.00
_cell.angle_beta   90.00
_cell.angle_gamma   90.00
#
_symmetry.space_group_name_H-M   'P 1'
#
loop_
_entity.id
_entity.type
_entity.pdbx_description
1 polymer ?
#
loop_
_entity_poly.entity_id
_entity_poly.type
_entity_poly.pdbx_seq_one_letter_code
_entity_poly.pdbx_strand_id
1 'polypeptide(L)'
;KLDVYFGINRFVDVAFWAHIAINFNLMYKSPHGWVYDRKKIAHRYLSSWFTIDLLSVIPFDIALLVLDLRDEVKVLRLFKLLRLLKLARLLRAQRLLQRWEAKSG
;
A
#
# COMPACT_ATOMS: atom_id res chain seq x y z
N LYS A 1 21.38 18.59 -8.78
CA LYS A 1 20.72 18.09 -7.55
C LYS A 1 19.20 18.00 -7.72
N LEU A 2 18.55 19.03 -8.29
CA LEU A 2 17.10 19.05 -8.56
C LEU A 2 16.63 17.91 -9.51
N ASP A 3 17.43 17.55 -10.51
CA ASP A 3 17.05 16.52 -11.51
C ASP A 3 16.91 15.11 -10.91
N VAL A 4 17.75 14.76 -9.95
CA VAL A 4 17.71 13.44 -9.29
C VAL A 4 16.46 13.34 -8.41
N TYR A 5 16.13 14.39 -7.66
CA TYR A 5 14.90 14.43 -6.86
C TYR A 5 13.64 14.38 -7.74
N PHE A 6 13.65 15.08 -8.88
CA PHE A 6 12.53 15.06 -9.83
C PHE A 6 12.34 13.66 -10.45
N GLY A 7 13.43 13.02 -10.87
CA GLY A 7 13.39 11.66 -11.42
C GLY A 7 12.89 10.63 -10.40
N ILE A 8 13.37 10.71 -9.15
CA ILE A 8 12.93 9.84 -8.06
C ILE A 8 11.44 10.06 -7.76
N ASN A 9 10.97 11.30 -7.62
CA ASN A 9 9.54 11.57 -7.38
C ASN A 9 8.68 10.99 -8.50
N ARG A 10 9.05 11.22 -9.76
CA ARG A 10 8.28 10.69 -10.89
C ARG A 10 8.24 9.17 -10.92
N PHE A 11 9.37 8.51 -10.62
CA PHE A 11 9.42 7.06 -10.53
C PHE A 11 8.53 6.53 -9.40
N VAL A 12 8.59 7.15 -8.22
CA VAL A 12 7.77 6.79 -7.06
C VAL A 12 6.28 6.95 -7.37
N ASP A 13 5.88 8.04 -8.03
CA ASP A 13 4.50 8.27 -8.44
C ASP A 13 4.00 7.18 -9.40
N VAL A 14 4.79 6.86 -10.44
CA VAL A 14 4.41 5.83 -11.42
C VAL A 14 4.36 4.44 -10.79
N ALA A 15 5.36 4.08 -9.98
CA ALA A 15 5.38 2.80 -9.27
C ALA A 15 4.17 2.65 -8.34
N PHE A 16 3.69 3.76 -7.78
CA PHE A 16 2.53 3.75 -6.92
C PHE A 16 1.22 3.52 -7.66
N TRP A 17 1.00 4.27 -8.73
CA TRP A 17 -0.17 4.06 -9.59
C TRP A 17 -0.19 2.64 -10.14
N ALA A 18 0.96 2.11 -10.54
CA ALA A 18 1.10 0.72 -10.96
C ALA A 18 0.75 -0.26 -9.82
N HIS A 19 1.24 -0.03 -8.60
CA HIS A 19 0.90 -0.86 -7.44
C HIS A 19 -0.60 -0.88 -7.16
N ILE A 20 -1.27 0.28 -7.15
CA ILE A 20 -2.74 0.35 -7.00
C ILE A 20 -3.41 -0.43 -8.13
N ALA A 21 -3.03 -0.19 -9.38
CA ALA A 21 -3.63 -0.83 -10.55
C ALA A 21 -3.49 -2.36 -10.52
N ILE A 22 -2.32 -2.88 -10.09
CA ILE A 22 -2.10 -4.32 -9.91
C ILE A 22 -3.04 -4.87 -8.83
N ASN A 23 -3.19 -4.18 -7.69
CA ASN A 23 -4.07 -4.64 -6.61
C ASN A 23 -5.55 -4.66 -7.01
N PHE A 24 -5.99 -3.76 -7.89
CA PHE A 24 -7.34 -3.80 -8.47
C PHE A 24 -7.59 -5.02 -9.37
N ASN A 25 -6.53 -5.66 -9.88
CA ASN A 25 -6.61 -6.84 -10.73
C ASN A 25 -6.18 -8.13 -10.02
N LEU A 26 -5.74 -8.04 -8.76
CA LEU A 26 -5.23 -9.19 -8.02
C LEU A 26 -6.39 -10.00 -7.45
N MET A 27 -6.49 -11.27 -7.86
CA MET A 27 -7.49 -12.20 -7.34
C MET A 27 -7.33 -12.38 -5.83
N TYR A 28 -8.45 -12.57 -5.13
CA TYR A 28 -8.44 -12.87 -3.71
C TYR A 28 -9.10 -14.22 -3.42
N LYS A 29 -8.64 -14.86 -2.34
CA LYS A 29 -9.23 -16.12 -1.86
C LYS A 29 -10.43 -15.82 -0.97
N SER A 30 -11.60 -16.32 -1.36
CA SER A 30 -12.83 -16.34 -0.58
C SER A 30 -13.01 -17.71 0.09
N PRO A 31 -13.81 -17.84 1.17
CA PRO A 31 -14.18 -19.16 1.71
C PRO A 31 -14.78 -20.12 0.68
N HIS A 32 -15.36 -19.57 -0.40
CA HIS A 32 -16.01 -20.33 -1.48
C HIS A 32 -15.08 -20.57 -2.70
N GLY A 33 -13.78 -20.26 -2.60
CA GLY A 33 -12.81 -20.42 -3.69
C GLY A 33 -12.18 -19.10 -4.16
N TRP A 34 -11.45 -19.15 -5.27
CA TRP A 34 -10.82 -17.99 -5.88
C TRP A 34 -11.84 -17.13 -6.61
N VAL A 35 -11.82 -15.81 -6.35
CA VAL A 35 -12.72 -14.85 -7.00
C VAL A 35 -11.93 -14.09 -8.07
N TYR A 36 -12.39 -14.22 -9.32
CA TYR A 36 -11.80 -13.58 -10.51
C TYR A 36 -12.63 -12.38 -11.02
N ASP A 37 -13.83 -12.18 -10.47
CA ASP A 37 -14.71 -11.09 -10.86
C ASP A 37 -14.10 -9.73 -10.46
N ARG A 38 -13.73 -8.95 -11.48
CA ARG A 38 -13.07 -7.64 -11.30
C ARG A 38 -13.92 -6.65 -10.51
N LYS A 39 -15.25 -6.68 -10.63
CA LYS A 39 -16.12 -5.77 -9.88
C LYS A 39 -16.09 -6.09 -8.39
N LYS A 40 -16.09 -7.39 -8.03
CA LYS A 40 -15.97 -7.84 -6.65
C LYS A 40 -14.60 -7.56 -6.06
N ILE A 41 -13.54 -7.76 -6.84
CA ILE A 41 -12.16 -7.43 -6.46
C ILE A 41 -12.04 -5.93 -6.18
N ALA A 42 -12.51 -5.09 -7.10
CA ALA A 42 -12.46 -3.63 -6.98
C ALA A 42 -13.23 -3.13 -5.74
N HIS A 43 -14.48 -3.57 -5.54
CA HIS A 43 -15.27 -3.17 -4.38
C HIS A 43 -14.61 -3.56 -3.05
N ARG A 44 -14.08 -4.78 -2.97
CA ARG A 44 -13.40 -5.26 -1.76
C ARG A 44 -12.10 -4.51 -1.52
N TYR A 45 -11.34 -4.22 -2.57
CA TYR A 45 -10.10 -3.46 -2.46
C TYR A 45 -10.37 -2.02 -2.00
N LEU A 46 -11.34 -1.33 -2.63
CA LEU A 46 -11.79 0.01 -2.28
C LEU A 46 -12.26 0.12 -0.82
N SER A 47 -13.03 -0.86 -0.34
CA SER A 47 -13.62 -0.82 1.01
C SER A 47 -12.63 -1.14 2.14
N SER A 48 -11.44 -1.68 1.85
CA SER A 48 -10.57 -2.24 2.90
C SER A 48 -9.11 -1.80 2.82
N TRP A 49 -8.48 -1.87 1.64
CA TRP A 49 -7.03 -1.73 1.52
C TRP A 49 -6.60 -0.48 0.74
N PHE A 50 -7.46 -0.01 -0.16
CA PHE A 50 -7.20 1.16 -1.00
C PHE A 50 -6.85 2.42 -0.20
N THR A 51 -7.61 2.74 0.85
CA THR A 51 -7.34 3.93 1.69
C THR A 51 -5.99 3.85 2.40
N ILE A 52 -5.60 2.67 2.90
CA ILE A 52 -4.31 2.47 3.55
C ILE A 52 -3.17 2.57 2.53
N ASP A 53 -3.34 1.97 1.35
CA ASP A 53 -2.32 2.05 0.29
C ASP A 53 -2.15 3.49 -0.21
N LEU A 54 -3.26 4.22 -0.43
CA LEU A 54 -3.31 5.64 -0.79
C LEU A 54 -2.57 6.53 0.20
N LEU A 55 -2.88 6.38 1.50
CA LEU A 55 -2.25 7.16 2.56
C LEU A 55 -0.78 6.77 2.78
N SER A 56 -0.38 5.54 2.44
CA SER A 56 0.99 5.06 2.66
C SER A 56 2.03 5.62 1.70
N VAL A 57 1.60 6.27 0.62
CA VAL A 57 2.51 6.70 -0.45
C VAL A 57 2.63 8.21 -0.59
N ILE A 58 1.78 8.97 0.08
CA ILE A 58 2.00 10.40 0.20
C ILE A 58 3.36 10.62 0.92
N PRO A 59 4.35 11.28 0.28
CA PRO A 59 5.62 11.60 0.91
C PRO A 59 5.36 12.57 2.06
N PHE A 60 5.41 12.02 3.28
CA PHE A 60 4.93 12.69 4.48
C PHE A 60 5.71 13.99 4.77
N ASP A 61 7.02 14.01 4.49
CA ASP A 61 7.86 15.18 4.69
C ASP A 61 7.43 16.36 3.78
N ILE A 62 6.91 16.04 2.59
CA ILE A 62 6.36 17.03 1.64
C ILE A 62 4.95 17.43 2.05
N ALA A 63 4.10 16.47 2.48
CA ALA A 63 2.75 16.77 2.94
C ALA A 63 2.72 17.65 4.19
N LEU A 64 3.61 17.38 5.17
CA LEU A 64 3.77 18.21 6.37
C LEU A 64 4.21 19.64 6.03
N LEU A 65 5.10 19.78 5.03
CA LEU A 65 5.60 21.06 4.57
C LEU A 65 4.56 21.86 3.77
N VAL A 66 3.75 21.18 2.95
CA VAL A 66 2.74 21.82 2.08
C VAL A 66 1.46 22.16 2.84
N LEU A 67 1.05 21.33 3.81
CA LEU A 67 -0.20 21.51 4.55
C LEU A 67 -0.01 22.30 5.87
N ASP A 68 1.21 22.77 6.15
CA ASP A 68 1.61 23.45 7.40
C ASP A 68 1.15 22.72 8.68
N LEU A 69 1.14 21.39 8.63
CA LEU A 69 0.65 20.52 9.72
C LEU A 69 1.67 20.36 10.86
N ARG A 70 2.54 21.34 11.08
CA ARG A 70 3.69 21.25 12.00
C ARG A 70 3.31 20.90 13.44
N ASP A 71 2.10 21.28 13.87
CA ASP A 71 1.62 21.06 15.25
C ASP A 71 0.69 19.84 15.42
N GLU A 72 0.35 19.14 14.33
CA GLU A 72 -0.58 18.01 14.36
C GLU A 72 0.14 16.68 14.69
N VAL A 73 0.63 16.58 15.93
CA VAL A 73 1.35 15.41 16.47
C VAL A 73 0.51 14.12 16.37
N LYS A 74 -0.83 14.23 16.39
CA LYS A 74 -1.76 13.11 16.17
C LYS A 74 -1.70 12.57 14.75
N VAL A 75 -1.68 13.46 13.76
CA VAL A 75 -1.61 13.10 12.33
C VAL A 75 -0.27 12.42 12.04
N LEU A 76 0.82 12.98 12.54
CA LEU A 76 2.16 12.38 12.55
C LEU A 76 2.17 10.93 13.09
N ARG A 77 1.50 10.69 14.24
CA ARG A 77 1.42 9.36 14.87
C ARG A 77 0.62 8.38 14.01
N LEU A 78 -0.53 8.80 13.49
CA LEU A 78 -1.39 7.94 12.65
C LEU A 78 -0.66 7.53 11.37
N PHE A 79 0.05 8.45 10.71
CA PHE A 79 0.82 8.13 9.51
C PHE A 79 2.03 7.21 9.79
N LYS A 80 2.74 7.38 10.91
CA LYS A 80 3.78 6.42 11.34
C LYS A 80 3.20 5.02 11.54
N LEU A 81 2.03 4.91 12.16
CA LEU A 81 1.33 3.64 12.35
C LEU A 81 0.91 3.01 11.01
N LEU A 82 0.39 3.79 10.07
CA LEU A 82 0.05 3.31 8.72
C LEU A 82 1.27 2.77 7.98
N ARG A 83 2.42 3.46 8.07
CA ARG A 83 3.69 2.99 7.48
C ARG A 83 4.12 1.66 8.09
N LEU A 84 4.04 1.52 9.41
CA LEU A 84 4.35 0.26 10.12
C LEU A 84 3.39 -0.88 9.77
N LEU A 85 2.10 -0.59 9.56
CA LEU A 85 1.11 -1.59 9.14
C LEU A 85 1.40 -2.15 7.74
N LYS A 86 1.92 -1.32 6.81
CA LYS A 86 2.37 -1.77 5.48
C LYS A 86 3.56 -2.73 5.58
N LEU A 87 4.54 -2.43 6.43
CA LEU A 87 5.67 -3.31 6.74
C LEU A 87 5.22 -4.63 7.39
N ALA A 88 4.30 -4.58 8.35
CA ALA A 88 3.76 -5.76 9.00
C ALA A 88 3.00 -6.69 8.01
N ARG A 89 2.35 -6.13 6.98
CA ARG A 89 1.71 -6.90 5.89
C ARG A 89 2.73 -7.65 5.04
N LEU A 90 3.85 -7.01 4.67
CA LEU A 90 4.96 -7.66 3.97
C LEU A 90 5.51 -8.86 4.75
N LEU A 91 5.72 -8.69 6.06
CA LEU A 91 6.19 -9.77 6.94
C LEU A 91 5.17 -10.92 7.05
N ARG A 92 3.87 -10.62 7.09
CA ARG A 92 2.82 -11.65 7.05
C ARG A 92 2.77 -12.39 5.72
N ALA A 93 2.95 -11.69 4.61
CA ALA A 93 3.03 -12.29 3.29
C ALA A 93 4.22 -13.25 3.18
N GLN A 94 5.39 -12.89 3.73
CA GLN A 94 6.55 -13.77 3.81
C GLN A 94 6.29 -15.04 4.63
N ARG A 95 5.65 -14.93 5.80
CA ARG A 95 5.26 -16.12 6.59
C ARG A 95 4.24 -16.99 5.89
N LEU A 96 3.35 -16.38 5.11
CA LEU A 96 2.42 -17.13 4.28
C LEU A 96 3.22 -17.88 3.21
N LEU A 97 4.09 -17.24 2.45
CA LEU A 97 4.99 -17.91 1.49
C LEU A 97 5.76 -19.08 2.09
N GLN A 98 6.36 -18.92 3.27
CA GLN A 98 7.06 -20.01 3.97
C GLN A 98 6.14 -21.20 4.28
N ARG A 99 4.87 -20.96 4.60
CA ARG A 99 3.88 -22.03 4.80
C ARG A 99 3.48 -22.72 3.49
N TRP A 100 3.58 -22.05 2.35
CA TRP A 100 3.32 -22.65 1.04
C TRP A 100 4.52 -23.49 0.60
N GLU A 101 5.76 -23.03 0.84
CA GLU A 101 6.98 -23.82 0.61
C GLU A 101 6.99 -25.09 1.49
N ALA A 102 6.65 -24.98 2.77
CA ALA A 102 6.57 -26.12 3.69
C ALA A 102 5.41 -27.10 3.41
N LYS A 103 4.49 -26.78 2.49
CA LYS A 103 3.41 -27.66 2.04
C LYS A 103 3.63 -28.23 0.64
N SER A 104 4.67 -27.78 -0.06
CA SER A 104 4.95 -28.14 -1.46
C SER A 104 6.22 -29.00 -1.61
N GLY A 105 6.91 -29.29 -0.51
CA GLY A 105 7.94 -30.33 -0.40
C GLY A 105 7.49 -31.41 0.58
#